data_AF-A0A2W5ZUU2-F1
#
_entry.id   AF-A0A2W5ZUU2-F1
#
_cell.length_a   1.000
_cell.length_b   1.000
_cell.length_c   1.000
_cell.angle_alpha   90.00
_cell.angle_beta   90.00
_cell.angle_gamma   90.00
#
_symmetry.space_group_name_H-M   'P 1'
#
loop_
_entity.id
_entity.type
_entity.pdbx_description
1 polymer ?
#
loop_
_entity_poly.entity_id
_entity_poly.type
_entity_poly.pdbx_seq_one_letter_code
_entity_poly.pdbx_strand_id
1 'polypeptide(L)'
;MTVATEIHKAHWTGERIARLGFLMGLGWEAKRVAEDPIIASTANNVHRQAQRFGLAFRLAGTMSVRLPPDVTSYFEDAASKRSLTREAMVRMLLFEVAADPSLLDNILDDGV
;
A
#
# COMPACT_ATOMS: atom_id res chain seq x y z
N MET A 1 -0.15 -31.90 26.51
CA MET A 1 -0.16 -31.46 25.09
C MET A 1 0.48 -30.08 25.05
N THR A 2 1.74 -30.00 24.64
CA THR A 2 2.52 -28.76 24.49
C THR A 2 3.02 -28.74 23.06
N VAL A 3 2.20 -28.23 22.15
CA VAL A 3 2.48 -28.25 20.71
C VAL A 3 2.29 -26.84 20.16
N ALA A 4 3.36 -26.32 19.56
CA ALA A 4 3.39 -25.24 18.55
C ALA A 4 3.44 -23.76 19.00
N THR A 5 4.06 -23.41 20.13
CA THR A 5 4.30 -21.97 20.47
C THR A 5 5.76 -21.59 20.71
N GLU A 6 6.73 -22.41 20.28
CA GLU A 6 8.14 -22.04 20.34
C GLU A 6 8.76 -21.93 18.94
N ILE A 7 8.79 -20.69 18.46
CA ILE A 7 9.89 -20.13 17.64
C ILE A 7 10.07 -20.76 16.24
N HIS A 8 9.09 -20.56 15.35
CA HIS A 8 9.35 -20.53 13.90
C HIS A 8 10.02 -19.21 13.45
N LYS A 9 10.74 -18.50 14.32
CA LYS A 9 11.33 -17.19 13.95
C LYS A 9 12.57 -17.32 13.07
N ALA A 10 13.29 -18.44 13.12
CA ALA A 10 14.58 -18.58 12.44
C ALA A 10 14.53 -19.37 11.11
N HIS A 11 13.67 -20.39 10.99
CA HIS A 11 13.75 -21.34 9.87
C HIS A 11 12.72 -21.05 8.77
N TRP A 12 13.19 -20.51 7.63
CA TRP A 12 12.37 -20.21 6.46
C TRP A 12 12.32 -21.43 5.53
N THR A 13 11.24 -22.20 5.64
CA THR A 13 10.96 -23.33 4.74
C THR A 13 10.61 -22.85 3.33
N GLY A 14 10.70 -23.73 2.34
CA GLY A 14 10.30 -23.42 0.96
C GLY A 14 8.85 -22.92 0.87
N GLU A 15 7.95 -23.50 1.67
CA GLU A 15 6.55 -23.06 1.79
C GLU A 15 6.43 -21.61 2.28
N ARG A 16 7.18 -21.23 3.34
CA ARG A 16 7.17 -19.85 3.86
C ARG A 16 7.73 -18.85 2.87
N ILE A 17 8.74 -19.24 2.09
CA ILE A 17 9.32 -18.40 1.04
C ILE A 17 8.33 -18.20 -0.11
N ALA A 18 7.67 -19.28 -0.56
CA ALA A 18 6.63 -19.19 -1.58
C ALA A 18 5.45 -18.32 -1.11
N ARG A 19 5.02 -18.50 0.15
CA ARG A 19 3.96 -17.69 0.77
C ARG A 19 4.36 -16.21 0.84
N LEU A 20 5.59 -15.90 1.23
CA LEU A 20 6.12 -14.53 1.25
C LEU A 20 6.07 -13.90 -0.14
N GLY A 21 6.58 -14.58 -1.17
CA GLY A 21 6.56 -14.08 -2.55
C GLY A 21 5.13 -13.82 -3.05
N PHE A 22 4.20 -14.73 -2.77
CA PHE A 22 2.78 -14.56 -3.11
C PHE A 22 2.17 -13.33 -2.44
N LEU A 23 2.31 -13.19 -1.11
CA LEU A 23 1.74 -12.07 -0.36
C LEU A 23 2.35 -10.72 -0.78
N MET A 24 3.66 -10.71 -1.06
CA MET A 24 4.33 -9.52 -1.62
C MET A 24 3.83 -9.20 -3.03
N GLY A 25 3.55 -10.21 -3.85
CA GLY A 25 2.94 -10.03 -5.18
C GLY A 25 1.53 -9.44 -5.12
N LEU A 26 0.78 -9.70 -4.05
CA LEU A 26 -0.50 -9.05 -3.74
C LEU A 26 -0.35 -7.61 -3.21
N GLY A 27 0.87 -7.12 -3.05
CA GLY A 27 1.15 -5.79 -2.52
C GLY A 27 1.01 -5.68 -1.00
N TRP A 28 1.11 -6.77 -0.25
CA TRP A 28 1.05 -6.68 1.21
C TRP A 28 2.31 -6.06 1.79
N GLU A 29 2.13 -5.19 2.78
CA GLU A 29 3.24 -4.62 3.55
C GLU A 29 3.82 -5.63 4.55
N ALA A 30 5.10 -5.45 4.91
CA ALA A 30 5.82 -6.38 5.77
C ALA A 30 5.19 -6.60 7.15
N LYS A 31 4.49 -5.60 7.71
CA LYS A 31 3.75 -5.73 8.97
C LYS A 31 2.60 -6.74 8.83
N ARG A 32 1.80 -6.59 7.79
CA ARG A 32 0.69 -7.51 7.49
C ARG A 32 1.17 -8.91 7.13
N VAL A 33 2.27 -9.01 6.37
CA VAL A 33 2.90 -10.30 6.05
C VAL A 33 3.41 -11.01 7.32
N ALA A 34 3.95 -10.28 8.28
CA ALA A 34 4.44 -10.85 9.54
C ALA A 34 3.34 -11.51 10.39
N GLU A 35 2.09 -11.06 10.25
CA GLU A 35 0.92 -11.57 10.95
C GLU A 35 0.26 -12.79 10.26
N ASP A 36 0.65 -13.10 9.02
CA ASP A 36 0.12 -14.27 8.30
C ASP A 36 0.45 -15.56 9.09
N PRO A 37 -0.51 -16.47 9.34
CA PRO A 37 -0.27 -17.64 10.18
C PRO A 37 0.85 -18.58 9.71
N ILE A 38 1.12 -18.64 8.41
CA ILE A 38 2.20 -19.46 7.83
C ILE A 38 3.54 -18.72 8.00
N ILE A 39 3.54 -17.39 7.94
CA ILE A 39 4.75 -16.57 8.13
C ILE A 39 5.08 -16.39 9.61
N ALA A 40 4.12 -16.03 10.47
CA ALA A 40 4.23 -15.86 11.92
C ALA A 40 5.61 -15.35 12.37
N SER A 41 5.91 -14.09 12.02
CA SER A 41 7.25 -13.52 12.21
C SER A 41 7.21 -12.07 12.67
N THR A 42 8.37 -11.41 12.71
CA THR A 42 8.44 -9.95 12.90
C THR A 42 8.64 -9.27 11.55
N ALA A 43 8.12 -8.05 11.39
CA ALA A 43 8.30 -7.27 10.16
C ALA A 43 9.79 -7.12 9.76
N ASN A 44 10.67 -6.92 10.75
CA ASN A 44 12.12 -6.83 10.52
C ASN A 44 12.71 -8.13 9.96
N ASN A 45 12.23 -9.29 10.43
CA ASN A 45 12.69 -10.57 9.90
C ASN A 45 12.14 -10.81 8.49
N VAL A 46 10.88 -10.45 8.24
CA VAL A 46 10.27 -10.51 6.91
C VAL A 46 11.06 -9.68 5.90
N HIS A 47 11.44 -8.44 6.25
CA HIS A 47 12.27 -7.59 5.40
C HIS A 47 13.64 -8.23 5.09
N ARG A 48 14.32 -8.73 6.13
CA ARG A 48 15.63 -9.38 5.98
C ARG A 48 15.54 -10.58 5.04
N GLN A 49 14.47 -11.35 5.12
CA GLN A 49 14.34 -12.60 4.37
C GLN A 49 13.91 -12.31 2.93
N ALA A 50 12.98 -11.37 2.73
CA ALA A 50 12.68 -10.85 1.39
C ALA A 50 13.94 -10.40 0.65
N GLN A 51 14.81 -9.61 1.31
CA GLN A 51 16.08 -9.16 0.73
C GLN A 51 17.02 -10.33 0.36
N ARG A 52 17.11 -11.37 1.20
CA ARG A 52 17.94 -12.56 0.90
C ARG A 52 17.47 -13.32 -0.34
N PHE A 53 16.17 -13.25 -0.66
CA PHE A 53 15.58 -13.84 -1.86
C PHE A 53 15.45 -12.85 -3.03
N GLY A 54 16.08 -11.66 -2.95
CA GLY A 54 16.02 -10.64 -4.01
C GLY A 54 14.64 -9.97 -4.15
N LEU A 55 13.76 -10.12 -3.16
CA LEU A 55 12.45 -9.48 -3.12
C LEU A 55 12.53 -8.15 -2.38
N ALA A 56 11.91 -7.12 -2.94
CA ALA A 56 11.77 -5.82 -2.30
C ALA A 56 10.29 -5.52 -2.07
N PHE A 57 9.93 -5.12 -0.85
CA PHE A 57 8.64 -4.52 -0.58
C PHE A 57 8.60 -3.19 -1.33
N ARG A 58 7.93 -3.19 -2.48
CA ARG A 58 7.50 -1.95 -3.10
C ARG A 58 6.29 -1.48 -2.30
N LEU A 59 6.19 -0.18 -2.04
CA LEU A 59 4.91 0.39 -1.65
C LEU A 59 3.89 -0.16 -2.63
N ALA A 60 2.89 -0.89 -2.12
CA ALA A 60 1.79 -1.41 -2.92
C ALA A 60 1.40 -0.28 -3.86
N GLY A 61 1.56 -0.51 -5.17
CA GLY A 61 1.55 0.55 -6.16
C GLY A 61 0.41 1.48 -5.82
N THR A 62 0.73 2.75 -5.56
CA THR A 62 -0.24 3.84 -5.47
C THR A 62 -1.32 3.52 -6.47
N MET A 63 -2.55 3.29 -6.02
CA MET A 63 -3.68 3.02 -6.93
C MET A 63 -3.56 4.04 -8.05
N SER A 64 -3.12 3.61 -9.23
CA SER A 64 -2.85 4.53 -10.30
C SER A 64 -4.22 4.84 -10.87
N VAL A 65 -4.87 5.85 -10.31
CA VAL A 65 -6.06 6.45 -10.90
C VAL A 65 -5.58 6.98 -12.25
N ARG A 66 -5.83 6.21 -13.31
CA ARG A 66 -5.53 6.63 -14.67
C ARG A 66 -6.64 7.59 -15.08
N LEU A 67 -6.35 8.87 -14.92
CA LEU A 67 -7.21 9.94 -15.43
C LEU A 67 -7.01 10.07 -16.95
N PRO A 68 -8.03 10.48 -17.70
CA PRO A 68 -7.86 10.89 -19.09
C PRO A 68 -6.75 11.96 -19.23
N PRO A 69 -6.08 12.07 -20.39
CA PRO A 69 -5.00 13.03 -20.60
C PRO A 69 -5.41 14.47 -20.30
N ASP A 70 -6.61 14.86 -20.75
CA ASP A 70 -7.14 16.22 -20.58
C ASP A 70 -7.33 16.54 -19.10
N VAL A 71 -7.90 15.61 -18.34
CA VAL A 71 -8.07 15.74 -16.88
C VAL A 71 -6.71 15.83 -16.20
N THR A 72 -5.75 15.00 -16.60
CA THR A 72 -4.39 15.01 -16.03
C THR A 72 -3.74 16.38 -16.19
N SER A 73 -3.87 17.01 -17.36
CA SER A 73 -3.32 18.35 -17.63
C SER A 73 -3.89 19.42 -16.69
N TYR A 74 -5.20 19.39 -16.40
CA TYR A 74 -5.81 20.33 -15.46
C TYR A 74 -5.24 20.19 -14.04
N PHE A 75 -5.02 18.96 -13.58
CA PHE A 75 -4.43 18.72 -12.27
C PHE A 75 -2.95 19.13 -12.22
N GLU A 76 -2.18 18.88 -13.27
CA GLU A 76 -0.77 19.28 -13.34
C GLU A 76 -0.60 20.80 -13.38
N ASP A 77 -1.39 21.50 -14.18
CA ASP A 77 -1.39 22.97 -14.24
C ASP A 77 -1.79 23.60 -12.90
N ALA A 78 -2.81 23.06 -12.25
CA ALA A 78 -3.28 23.54 -10.95
C ALA A 78 -2.23 23.33 -9.84
N ALA A 79 -1.49 22.21 -9.89
CA ALA A 79 -0.42 21.90 -8.95
C ALA A 79 0.81 22.80 -9.18
N SER A 80 1.17 23.00 -10.44
CA SER A 80 2.28 23.87 -10.86
C SER A 80 2.08 25.32 -10.38
N LYS A 81 0.88 25.88 -10.56
CA LYS A 81 0.51 27.23 -10.07
C LYS A 81 0.70 27.40 -8.56
N ARG A 82 0.70 26.31 -7.80
CA ARG A 82 0.78 26.29 -6.33
C ARG A 82 2.12 25.74 -5.82
N SER A 83 3.07 25.45 -6.71
CA SER A 83 4.36 24.82 -6.36
C SER A 83 4.18 23.49 -5.60
N LEU A 84 3.18 22.70 -5.98
CA LEU A 84 2.87 21.39 -5.39
C LEU A 84 3.13 20.26 -6.39
N THR A 85 3.40 19.07 -5.88
CA THR A 85 3.28 17.86 -6.70
C THR A 85 1.81 17.52 -6.90
N ARG A 86 1.51 16.78 -7.98
CA ARG A 86 0.16 16.27 -8.23
C ARG A 86 -0.38 15.46 -7.05
N GLU A 87 0.43 14.59 -6.43
CA GLU A 87 -0.02 13.83 -5.26
C GLU A 87 -0.30 14.73 -4.05
N ALA A 88 0.53 15.74 -3.80
CA ALA A 88 0.33 16.67 -2.68
C ALA A 88 -0.97 17.47 -2.86
N MET A 89 -1.27 17.89 -4.09
CA MET A 89 -2.51 18.59 -4.39
C MET A 89 -3.74 17.69 -4.25
N VAL A 90 -3.70 16.46 -4.77
CA VAL A 90 -4.81 15.49 -4.62
C VAL A 90 -5.05 15.18 -3.14
N ARG A 91 -4.00 14.98 -2.35
CA ARG A 91 -4.12 14.77 -0.91
C ARG A 91 -4.82 15.94 -0.21
N MET A 92 -4.47 17.18 -0.58
CA MET A 92 -5.12 18.37 -0.03
C MET A 92 -6.60 18.42 -0.37
N LEU A 93 -6.96 18.15 -1.63
CA LEU A 93 -8.36 18.10 -2.06
C LEU A 93 -9.16 17.06 -1.27
N LEU A 94 -8.59 15.87 -1.04
CA LEU A 94 -9.24 14.84 -0.23
C LEU A 94 -9.48 15.29 1.22
N PHE A 95 -8.54 16.04 1.81
CA PHE A 95 -8.74 16.60 3.15
C PHE A 95 -9.83 17.68 3.17
N GLU A 96 -9.88 18.54 2.16
CA GLU A 96 -10.90 19.59 2.06
C GLU A 96 -12.30 18.99 1.89
N VAL A 97 -12.43 18.02 0.98
CA VAL A 97 -13.70 17.31 0.76
C VAL A 97 -14.13 16.54 2.00
N ALA A 98 -13.20 15.97 2.77
CA ALA A 98 -13.52 15.28 4.01
C ALA A 98 -13.84 16.23 5.18
N ALA A 99 -13.49 17.52 5.08
CA ALA A 99 -13.78 18.51 6.13
C ALA A 99 -15.27 18.91 6.16
N ASP A 100 -15.96 18.79 5.03
CA ASP A 100 -17.40 19.02 4.91
C ASP A 100 -18.10 17.74 4.41
N PRO A 101 -18.82 17.01 5.28
CA PRO A 101 -19.51 15.77 4.91
C PRO A 101 -20.51 15.95 3.76
N SER A 102 -21.14 17.13 3.65
CA SER A 102 -22.13 17.39 2.60
C SER A 102 -21.49 17.66 1.24
N LEU A 103 -20.25 18.15 1.22
CA LEU A 103 -19.52 18.44 -0.01
C LEU A 103 -19.19 17.17 -0.79
N LEU A 104 -18.86 16.07 -0.10
CA LEU A 104 -18.62 14.79 -0.75
C LEU A 104 -19.88 14.29 -1.44
N ASP A 105 -21.02 14.31 -0.75
CA ASP A 105 -22.31 13.85 -1.29
C ASP A 105 -22.71 14.71 -2.50
N ASN A 106 -22.59 16.04 -2.41
CA ASN A 106 -22.89 16.96 -3.52
C ASN A 106 -22.02 16.67 -4.76
N ILE A 107 -20.70 16.44 -4.59
CA ILE A 107 -19.80 16.12 -5.71
C ILE A 107 -20.19 14.79 -6.37
N LEU A 108 -20.62 13.80 -5.58
CA LEU A 108 -21.02 12.49 -6.08
C LEU A 108 -22.37 12.54 -6.80
N ASP A 109 -23.32 13.33 -6.30
CA ASP A 109 -24.65 13.50 -6.89
C ASP A 109 -24.59 14.29 -8.23
N ASP A 110 -23.70 15.27 -8.34
CA ASP A 110 -23.46 16.04 -9.58
C ASP A 110 -22.67 15.25 -10.65
N GLY A 111 -22.03 14.14 -10.26
CA GLY A 111 -21.12 13.35 -11.10
C GLY A 111 -21.78 12.32 -12.03
N VAL A 112 -23.10 12.37 -12.22
CA VAL A 112 -23.90 11.42 -13.04
C VAL A 112 -24.19 11.95 -14.44
#